data_AF-A0A318N154-F1
#
_entry.id   AF-A0A318N154-F1
#
_cell.length_a   1.000
_cell.length_b   1.000
_cell.length_c   1.000
_cell.angle_alpha   90.00
_cell.angle_beta   90.00
_cell.angle_gamma   90.00
#
_symmetry.space_group_name_H-M   'P 1'
#
loop_
_entity.id
_entity.type
_entity.pdbx_description
1 polymer ?
#
loop_
_entity_poly.entity_id
_entity_poly.type
_entity_poly.pdbx_seq_one_letter_code
_entity_poly.pdbx_strand_id
1 'polypeptide(L)' 'MKKIYLLKAALRDNCFFMQDDCPENEESIKGRAMGQRWKPFGDDYQPIKLELGRSDFGKKNYQFDFCGFSRPF' A
#
# COMPACT_ATOMS: atom_id res chain seq x y z
N MET A 1 10.45 -22.07 -16.52
CA MET A 1 10.31 -21.88 -15.05
C MET A 1 9.98 -20.41 -14.78
N LYS A 2 8.92 -20.10 -14.03
CA LYS A 2 8.67 -18.73 -13.56
C LYS A 2 9.48 -18.50 -12.28
N LYS A 3 10.26 -17.42 -12.22
CA LYS A 3 10.89 -16.96 -10.98
C LYS A 3 9.81 -16.33 -10.10
N ILE A 4 9.61 -16.87 -8.91
CA ILE A 4 8.75 -16.27 -7.89
C ILE A 4 9.65 -15.41 -7.02
N TYR A 5 9.36 -14.12 -6.94
CA TYR A 5 10.05 -13.19 -6.06
C TYR A 5 9.23 -13.02 -4.80
N LEU A 6 9.81 -13.39 -3.65
CA LEU A 6 9.19 -13.20 -2.35
C LEU A 6 9.64 -11.84 -1.80
N LEU A 7 8.73 -10.86 -1.77
CA LEU A 7 8.96 -9.65 -0.98
C LEU A 7 8.67 -9.97 0.50
N LYS A 8 9.69 -9.81 1.34
CA LYS A 8 9.56 -9.92 2.79
C LYS A 8 9.35 -8.51 3.35
N ALA A 9 8.17 -8.23 3.89
CA ALA A 9 7.89 -6.97 4.54
C ALA A 9 8.65 -6.89 5.89
N ALA A 10 9.17 -5.71 6.24
CA ALA A 10 9.93 -5.47 7.46
C ALA A 10 9.10 -4.78 8.57
N LEU A 11 7.79 -5.06 8.62
CA LEU A 11 6.80 -4.36 9.46
C LEU A 11 7.07 -4.46 10.97
N ARG A 12 7.78 -5.50 11.40
CA ARG A 12 8.17 -5.70 12.80
C ARG A 12 8.98 -4.51 13.33
N ASP A 13 9.92 -4.06 12.51
CA ASP A 13 10.89 -3.05 12.92
C ASP A 13 10.58 -1.68 12.31
N ASN A 14 9.78 -1.63 11.23
CA ASN A 14 9.54 -0.44 10.42
C ASN A 14 8.08 -0.03 10.34
N CYS A 15 7.85 1.29 10.34
CA CYS A 15 6.58 1.86 9.91
C CYS A 15 6.34 1.57 8.43
N PHE A 16 5.07 1.71 8.07
CA PHE A 16 4.63 1.51 6.71
C PHE A 16 3.57 2.53 6.35
N PHE A 17 3.53 2.89 5.08
CA PHE A 17 2.40 3.64 4.54
C PHE A 17 1.32 2.66 4.12
N MET A 18 0.13 2.85 4.66
CA MET A 18 -1.08 2.14 4.29
C MET A 18 -2.02 3.13 3.60
N GLN A 19 -2.72 2.70 2.57
CA GLN A 19 -3.78 3.54 2.01
C GLN A 19 -4.83 3.76 3.09
N ASP A 20 -5.18 5.03 3.31
CA ASP A 20 -6.24 5.41 4.25
C ASP A 20 -7.54 4.70 3.87
N ASP A 21 -8.48 4.57 4.83
CA ASP A 21 -9.75 3.91 4.59
C ASP A 21 -10.36 4.45 3.30
N CYS A 22 -10.46 3.57 2.31
CA CYS A 22 -11.14 3.90 1.08
C CYS A 22 -12.60 4.13 1.47
N PRO A 23 -13.14 5.36 1.39
CA PRO A 23 -14.57 5.57 1.61
C PRO A 23 -15.34 4.64 0.67
N GLU A 24 -16.59 4.28 0.99
CA GLU A 24 -17.37 3.24 0.27
C GLU A 24 -17.39 3.39 -1.27
N ASN A 25 -17.10 4.58 -1.78
CA ASN A 25 -17.09 4.93 -3.20
C ASN A 25 -15.69 5.06 -3.83
N GLU A 26 -14.61 4.81 -3.09
CA GLU A 26 -13.25 4.85 -3.61
C GLU A 26 -12.63 3.46 -3.74
N GLU A 27 -12.04 3.21 -4.90
CA GLU A 27 -11.27 1.99 -5.12
C GLU A 27 -9.83 2.18 -4.61
N SER A 28 -9.30 1.16 -3.93
CA SER A 28 -7.88 1.12 -3.56
C SER A 28 -6.97 1.24 -4.79
N ILE A 29 -5.74 1.74 -4.63
CA ILE A 29 -4.76 1.83 -5.73
C ILE A 29 -4.51 0.47 -6.40
N LYS A 30 -4.59 -0.61 -5.61
CA LYS A 30 -4.51 -1.99 -6.10
C LYS A 30 -5.71 -2.33 -7.00
N GLY A 31 -6.92 -1.96 -6.58
CA GLY A 31 -8.12 -2.13 -7.39
C GLY A 31 -8.02 -1.34 -8.71
N ARG A 32 -7.68 -0.04 -8.64
CA ARG A 32 -7.48 0.81 -9.82
C ARG A 32 -6.46 0.21 -10.78
N ALA A 33 -5.32 -0.27 -10.25
CA ALA A 33 -4.29 -0.93 -11.04
C ALA A 33 -4.80 -2.23 -11.70
N MET A 34 -5.58 -3.05 -11.00
CA MET A 34 -6.22 -4.23 -11.57
C MET A 34 -7.23 -3.87 -12.67
N GLY A 35 -8.05 -2.83 -12.45
CA GLY A 35 -9.04 -2.33 -13.41
C GLY A 35 -8.40 -1.89 -14.75
N GLN A 36 -7.24 -1.23 -14.69
CA GLN A 36 -6.47 -0.85 -15.89
C GLN A 36 -5.47 -1.92 -16.36
N ARG A 37 -5.57 -3.16 -15.87
CA ARG A 37 -4.71 -4.30 -16.24
C ARG A 37 -3.23 -4.04 -16.03
N TRP A 38 -2.88 -3.42 -14.91
CA TRP A 38 -1.51 -3.12 -14.51
C TRP A 38 -0.76 -2.21 -15.49
N LYS A 39 -1.47 -1.47 -16.34
CA LYS A 39 -0.87 -0.41 -17.15
C LYS A 39 -0.40 0.74 -16.25
N PRO A 40 0.61 1.51 -16.66
CA PRO A 40 0.98 2.75 -15.97
C PRO A 40 -0.21 3.71 -15.89
N PHE A 41 -0.33 4.42 -14.77
CA PHE A 41 -1.29 5.53 -14.65
C PHE A 41 -0.87 6.69 -15.54
N GLY A 42 -1.85 7.33 -16.21
CA GLY A 42 -1.63 8.48 -17.08
C GLY A 42 -1.97 9.80 -16.38
N ASP A 43 -2.29 10.81 -17.18
CA ASP A 43 -2.63 12.16 -16.70
C ASP A 43 -3.94 12.21 -15.89
N ASP A 44 -4.76 11.15 -15.97
CA ASP A 44 -6.01 10.98 -15.23
C ASP A 44 -5.81 10.42 -13.81
N TYR A 45 -4.56 10.19 -13.40
CA TYR A 45 -4.23 9.70 -12.07
C TYR A 45 -4.82 10.57 -10.96
N GLN A 46 -5.65 9.96 -10.12
CA GLN A 46 -6.13 10.57 -8.88
C GLN A 46 -5.24 10.13 -7.70
N PRO A 47 -4.58 11.06 -6.99
CA PRO A 47 -3.77 10.74 -5.84
C PRO A 47 -4.52 9.94 -4.77
N ILE A 48 -3.83 9.01 -4.13
CA ILE A 48 -4.34 8.31 -2.96
C ILE A 48 -3.85 9.00 -1.69
N LYS A 49 -4.66 8.91 -0.62
CA LYS A 49 -4.22 9.30 0.71
C LYS A 49 -3.58 8.10 1.40
N LEU A 50 -2.42 8.33 2.01
CA LEU A 50 -1.69 7.32 2.77
C LEU A 50 -1.58 7.78 4.22
N GLU A 51 -1.74 6.83 5.14
CA GLU A 51 -1.48 7.03 6.56
C GLU A 51 -0.27 6.22 7.00
N LEU A 52 0.55 6.80 7.88
CA LEU A 52 1.71 6.14 8.44
C LEU A 52 1.26 5.22 9.59
N GLY A 53 1.30 3.91 9.34
CA GLY A 53 1.16 2.89 10.35
C GLY A 53 2.38 2.84 11.27
N ARG A 54 2.17 2.61 12.57
CA ARG A 54 3.26 2.31 13.51
C ARG A 54 3.77 0.89 13.24
N SER A 55 5.04 0.63 13.57
CA SER A 55 5.54 -0.76 13.57
C SER A 55 4.83 -1.60 14.64
N ASP A 56 5.04 -2.92 14.62
CA ASP A 56 4.45 -3.85 15.60
C ASP A 56 4.81 -3.51 17.07
N PHE A 57 5.94 -2.83 17.29
CA PHE A 57 6.37 -2.36 18.62
C PHE A 57 5.93 -0.92 18.93
N GLY A 58 5.10 -0.30 18.09
CA GLY A 58 4.62 1.06 18.24
C GLY A 58 5.65 2.15 17.90
N LYS A 59 6.79 1.79 17.30
CA LYS A 59 7.81 2.77 16.88
C LYS A 59 7.30 3.59 15.69
N LYS A 60 7.75 4.85 15.62
CA LYS A 60 7.58 5.78 14.49
C LYS A 60 8.94 6.04 13.84
N ASN A 61 9.39 5.16 12.96
CA ASN A 61 10.55 5.40 12.10
C ASN A 61 10.07 5.76 10.69
N TYR A 62 10.55 6.87 10.13
CA TYR A 62 10.15 7.38 8.81
C TYR A 62 10.80 6.62 7.64
N GLN A 63 10.91 5.30 7.76
CA GLN A 63 11.45 4.46 6.70
C GLN A 63 10.33 4.20 5.68
N PHE A 64 10.58 4.56 4.42
CA PHE A 64 9.61 4.42 3.32
C PHE A 64 9.43 2.95 2.96
N ASP A 65 8.52 2.25 3.63
CA ASP A 65 8.02 0.94 3.21
C ASP A 65 6.54 1.07 2.78
N PHE A 66 6.23 0.68 1.55
CA PHE A 66 4.86 0.69 1.03
C PHE A 66 4.22 -0.66 1.33
N CYS A 67 3.14 -0.63 2.08
CA CYS A 67 2.47 -1.83 2.50
C CYS A 67 1.26 -2.13 1.61
N GLY A 68 1.15 -3.38 1.15
CA GLY A 68 0.00 -3.87 0.39
C GLY A 68 -1.16 -4.38 1.24
N PHE A 69 -1.08 -4.25 2.58
CA PHE A 69 -2.17 -4.61 3.48
C PHE A 69 -3.25 -3.52 3.42
N SER A 70 -4.52 -3.94 3.34
CA SER A 70 -5.66 -3.09 3.67
C SER A 70 -5.84 -3.08 5.19
N ARG A 71 -6.41 -2.01 5.75
CA ARG A 71 -6.81 -2.00 7.16
C ARG A 71 -7.67 -3.24 7.45
N PRO A 72 -7.35 -4.02 8.50
CA PRO A 72 -8.33 -4.94 9.04
C PRO A 72 -9.47 -4.11 9.66
N PHE A 73 -10.69 -4.54 9.37
CA PHE A 73 -11.99 -3.98 9.77
C PHE A 73 -12.00 -3.24 11.11
#